data_AF-G0QZ79-F1
#
_entry.id   AF-G0QZ79-F1
#
_cell.length_a   1.000
_cell.length_b   1.000
_cell.length_c   1.000
_cell.angle_alpha   90.00
_cell.angle_beta   90.00
_cell.angle_gamma   90.00
#
_symmetry.space_group_name_H-M   'P 1'
#
loop_
_entity.id
_entity.type
_entity.pdbx_description
1 polymer ?
#
loop_
_entity_poly.entity_id
_entity_poly.type
_entity_poly.pdbx_seq_one_letter_code
_entity_poly.pdbx_strand_id
1 'polypeptide(L)'
;NKKFKLTNGKQLNKKNKKQEKEDPNNEEIDSDEIDSQSVSDLNQKSIQEGTLKQKIKVIKTIKKKKDQEEEETAERKRLRLAQQILNKAKKQNQKKTGDFPDQTDDSFDDGEDKQSDNDSFVGVHKGDKTTTDAITKALQNEILKKRQLFYTHYIDQVYKNWQTNNQSYSFNTLKGHKRCITCIEFCPSGQYLYTASKDASIIKWDLKNNNEKIFLVREKTTESHKDEIYSISINHLSKYLISGSKDKTIKIWDLQKMSLLKTLTGHRQAVIGVKFGINSNIFCSVSADLQFKMWDASEKVFLDTFFGHKGDVNYIDAITAEHFISSGFDRQVIIWKTEQQSQLVYEGHDFSIDIVKAINQEYFITGSQDGNIGLWFIKKKKPVYILQNAHGGYWITSIGNIYNTDFFCSGSYNQQINVYKLSLQDKKFDKLYSIPCEGIINDIKISIDCNYLAYTQGDEHKLGRWIVSKKTKNLVKYVKLL
;
A
#
# COMPACT_ATOMS: atom_id res chain seq x y z
N ASN A 1 22.92 -46.38 39.16
CA ASN A 1 22.31 -47.69 38.81
C ASN A 1 21.17 -47.46 37.84
N LYS A 2 21.10 -47.90 36.58
CA LYS A 2 21.91 -48.66 35.60
C LYS A 2 21.40 -48.10 34.24
N LYS A 3 22.17 -47.53 33.32
CA LYS A 3 23.14 -48.10 32.36
C LYS A 3 22.55 -49.13 31.37
N PHE A 4 22.73 -48.82 30.08
CA PHE A 4 22.81 -49.69 28.87
C PHE A 4 21.48 -50.16 28.23
N LYS A 5 21.36 -50.35 26.91
CA LYS A 5 22.34 -50.46 25.81
C LYS A 5 21.65 -50.23 24.45
N LEU A 6 22.35 -49.61 23.50
CA LEU A 6 22.09 -49.70 22.06
C LEU A 6 22.35 -51.13 21.56
N THR A 7 21.58 -51.56 20.55
CA THR A 7 22.06 -52.47 19.49
C THR A 7 21.35 -52.21 18.17
N ASN A 8 22.16 -52.02 17.13
CA ASN A 8 21.81 -51.99 15.70
C ASN A 8 21.28 -53.34 15.21
N GLY A 9 20.44 -53.33 14.17
CA GLY A 9 20.09 -54.51 13.38
C GLY A 9 19.40 -54.12 12.08
N LYS A 10 20.06 -54.38 10.94
CA LYS A 10 19.66 -54.07 9.57
C LYS A 10 18.54 -54.97 9.04
N GLN A 11 17.76 -54.38 8.12
CA GLN A 11 17.17 -54.93 6.89
C GLN A 11 16.35 -56.23 6.93
N LEU A 12 15.09 -56.14 6.49
CA LEU A 12 14.53 -57.05 5.48
C LEU A 12 13.32 -56.44 4.74
N ASN A 13 13.40 -56.53 3.42
CA ASN A 13 12.43 -56.11 2.41
C ASN A 13 11.09 -56.85 2.52
N LYS A 14 10.01 -56.22 2.04
CA LYS A 14 8.95 -56.88 1.27
C LYS A 14 8.26 -55.89 0.31
N LYS A 15 8.41 -56.17 -0.98
CA LYS A 15 7.68 -55.59 -2.13
C LYS A 15 6.28 -56.20 -2.23
N ASN A 16 5.36 -55.47 -2.87
CA ASN A 16 4.21 -55.94 -3.66
C ASN A 16 3.66 -54.71 -4.42
N LYS A 17 3.13 -54.73 -5.64
CA LYS A 17 3.05 -55.69 -6.76
C LYS A 17 2.26 -54.95 -7.87
N LYS A 18 2.61 -55.16 -9.15
CA LYS A 18 1.79 -55.16 -10.40
C LYS A 18 2.81 -55.18 -11.57
N GLN A 19 3.14 -56.32 -12.18
CA GLN A 19 2.43 -57.10 -13.24
C GLN A 19 2.13 -56.22 -14.47
N GLU A 20 2.49 -56.54 -15.73
CA GLU A 20 2.75 -57.82 -16.43
C GLU A 20 3.47 -57.52 -17.79
N LYS A 21 4.54 -58.25 -18.18
CA LYS A 21 4.63 -59.36 -19.20
C LYS A 21 4.63 -58.91 -20.68
N GLU A 22 5.29 -59.52 -21.66
CA GLU A 22 6.42 -60.48 -21.83
C GLU A 22 6.68 -60.52 -23.37
N ASP A 23 7.89 -60.89 -23.79
CA ASP A 23 8.45 -60.87 -25.17
C ASP A 23 7.87 -61.97 -26.11
N PRO A 24 8.24 -62.08 -27.41
CA PRO A 24 9.52 -62.73 -27.78
C PRO A 24 10.18 -62.39 -29.16
N ASN A 25 11.44 -62.82 -29.27
CA ASN A 25 12.17 -63.35 -30.45
C ASN A 25 13.15 -62.48 -31.28
N ASN A 26 14.39 -62.99 -31.28
CA ASN A 26 15.48 -62.86 -32.26
C ASN A 26 15.30 -63.89 -33.40
N GLU A 27 15.79 -63.53 -34.59
CA GLU A 27 16.22 -64.29 -35.80
C GLU A 27 15.93 -63.34 -36.98
N GLU A 28 16.72 -63.13 -38.04
CA GLU A 28 17.85 -63.80 -38.67
C GLU A 28 18.52 -62.78 -39.64
N ILE A 29 19.52 -63.22 -40.40
CA ILE A 29 20.52 -62.43 -41.15
C ILE A 29 20.09 -62.05 -42.60
N ASP A 30 20.66 -60.92 -43.08
CA ASP A 30 21.07 -60.52 -44.45
C ASP A 30 20.22 -59.67 -45.43
N SER A 31 21.01 -58.77 -46.05
CA SER A 31 20.94 -58.06 -47.33
C SER A 31 20.18 -56.73 -47.47
N ASP A 32 21.01 -55.69 -47.69
CA ASP A 32 20.87 -54.56 -48.60
C ASP A 32 19.66 -53.62 -48.48
N GLU A 33 19.90 -52.42 -47.94
CA GLU A 33 19.59 -51.15 -48.62
C GLU A 33 20.25 -49.98 -47.87
N ILE A 34 21.11 -49.25 -48.58
CA ILE A 34 21.71 -47.99 -48.15
C ILE A 34 20.65 -46.90 -48.33
N ASP A 35 20.32 -46.13 -47.29
CA ASP A 35 20.26 -44.67 -47.47
C ASP A 35 20.25 -43.80 -46.18
N SER A 36 21.27 -42.95 -46.11
CA SER A 36 21.25 -41.54 -45.70
C SER A 36 20.27 -41.03 -44.61
N GLN A 37 20.48 -41.37 -43.33
CA GLN A 37 19.92 -40.59 -42.20
C GLN A 37 20.69 -40.78 -40.88
N SER A 38 21.93 -40.28 -40.78
CA SER A 38 22.73 -40.36 -39.53
C SER A 38 23.46 -39.07 -39.15
N VAL A 39 23.10 -37.93 -39.75
CA VAL A 39 23.70 -36.61 -39.42
C VAL A 39 22.74 -35.67 -38.67
N SER A 40 21.42 -35.89 -38.74
CA SER A 40 20.41 -35.10 -38.01
C SER A 40 20.33 -35.45 -36.52
N ASP A 41 20.51 -36.72 -36.17
CA ASP A 41 20.28 -37.22 -34.80
C ASP A 41 21.49 -36.99 -33.88
N LEU A 42 22.69 -36.87 -34.46
CA LEU A 42 23.89 -36.42 -33.74
C LEU A 42 23.84 -34.91 -33.43
N ASN A 43 23.21 -34.11 -34.30
CA ASN A 43 23.04 -32.67 -34.10
C ASN A 43 21.95 -32.33 -33.07
N GLN A 44 20.88 -33.13 -32.96
CA GLN A 44 19.88 -32.89 -31.91
C GLN A 44 20.40 -33.28 -30.50
N LYS A 45 21.22 -34.34 -30.39
CA LYS A 45 21.88 -34.71 -29.13
C LYS A 45 22.92 -33.65 -28.68
N SER A 46 23.68 -33.05 -29.60
CA SER A 46 24.65 -32.01 -29.26
C SER A 46 24.00 -30.69 -28.80
N ILE A 47 22.85 -30.32 -29.38
CA ILE A 47 22.07 -29.13 -28.97
C ILE A 47 21.39 -29.33 -27.61
N GLN A 48 20.88 -30.54 -27.31
CA GLN A 48 20.35 -30.89 -25.99
C GLN A 48 21.44 -30.95 -24.92
N GLU A 49 22.65 -31.43 -25.25
CA GLU A 49 23.79 -31.39 -24.34
C GLU A 49 24.27 -29.97 -24.03
N GLY A 50 24.27 -29.08 -25.02
CA GLY A 50 24.62 -27.67 -24.83
C GLY A 50 23.67 -26.96 -23.86
N THR A 51 22.36 -27.19 -24.00
CA THR A 51 21.34 -26.63 -23.11
C THR A 51 21.35 -27.27 -21.72
N LEU A 52 21.66 -28.57 -21.59
CA LEU A 52 21.85 -29.22 -20.28
C LEU A 52 23.12 -28.70 -19.56
N LYS A 53 24.23 -28.55 -20.27
CA LYS A 53 25.50 -28.01 -19.72
C LYS A 53 25.32 -26.57 -19.25
N GLN A 54 24.54 -25.75 -19.98
CA GLN A 54 24.15 -24.41 -19.54
C GLN A 54 23.27 -24.45 -18.28
N LYS A 55 22.24 -25.30 -18.23
CA LYS A 55 21.39 -25.47 -17.04
C LYS A 55 22.18 -25.96 -15.83
N ILE A 56 23.10 -26.89 -16.00
CA ILE A 56 23.98 -27.40 -14.94
C ILE A 56 24.96 -26.32 -14.45
N LYS A 57 25.52 -25.51 -15.36
CA LYS A 57 26.34 -24.34 -14.96
C LYS A 57 25.53 -23.34 -14.15
N VAL A 58 24.29 -23.05 -14.55
CA VAL A 58 23.39 -22.15 -13.81
C VAL A 58 23.05 -22.73 -12.45
N ILE A 59 22.70 -24.01 -12.35
CA ILE A 59 22.40 -24.68 -11.07
C ILE A 59 23.62 -24.72 -10.14
N LYS A 60 24.82 -24.99 -10.66
CA LYS A 60 26.07 -24.93 -9.89
C LYS A 60 26.37 -23.51 -9.40
N THR A 61 26.06 -22.50 -10.20
CA THR A 61 26.22 -21.09 -9.83
C THR A 61 25.19 -20.68 -8.76
N ILE A 62 23.96 -21.19 -8.85
CA ILE A 62 22.91 -20.96 -7.85
C ILE A 62 23.24 -21.67 -6.53
N LYS A 63 23.75 -22.91 -6.57
CA LYS A 63 24.23 -23.62 -5.38
C LYS A 63 25.39 -22.89 -4.72
N LYS A 64 26.43 -22.52 -5.48
CA LYS A 64 27.54 -21.70 -4.96
C LYS A 64 27.08 -20.39 -4.33
N LYS A 65 26.05 -19.74 -4.89
CA LYS A 65 25.46 -18.52 -4.30
C LYS A 65 24.69 -18.79 -3.01
N LYS A 66 23.97 -19.91 -2.91
CA LYS A 66 23.28 -20.34 -1.68
C LYS A 66 24.26 -20.72 -0.57
N ASP A 67 25.29 -21.50 -0.91
CA ASP A 67 26.32 -21.92 0.05
C ASP A 67 27.09 -20.70 0.60
N GLN A 68 27.37 -19.70 -0.26
CA GLN A 68 27.93 -18.41 0.16
C GLN A 68 26.98 -17.56 1.01
N GLU A 69 25.66 -17.68 0.83
CA GLU A 69 24.65 -16.96 1.61
C GLU A 69 24.42 -17.56 3.00
N GLU A 70 24.70 -18.86 3.17
CA GLU A 70 24.58 -19.58 4.45
C GLU A 70 25.80 -19.35 5.37
N GLU A 71 27.00 -19.09 4.81
CA GLU A 71 28.23 -18.80 5.58
C GLU A 71 28.50 -17.29 5.80
N GLU A 72 27.70 -16.39 5.21
CA GLU A 72 27.95 -14.95 5.28
C GLU A 72 27.58 -14.36 6.66
N THR A 73 28.54 -13.73 7.34
CA THR A 73 28.25 -12.99 8.58
C THR A 73 27.27 -11.85 8.31
N ALA A 74 26.40 -11.55 9.28
CA ALA A 74 25.35 -10.53 9.13
C ALA A 74 25.91 -9.15 8.72
N GLU A 75 27.13 -8.81 9.14
CA GLU A 75 27.81 -7.57 8.78
C GLU A 75 28.26 -7.54 7.32
N ARG A 76 28.84 -8.63 6.80
CA ARG A 76 29.21 -8.75 5.39
C ARG A 76 27.98 -8.66 4.49
N LYS A 77 26.89 -9.31 4.89
CA LYS A 77 25.60 -9.23 4.19
C LYS A 77 25.06 -7.79 4.16
N ARG A 78 25.15 -7.05 5.28
CA ARG A 78 24.78 -5.62 5.34
C ARG A 78 25.66 -4.76 4.43
N LEU A 79 26.97 -4.97 4.43
CA LEU A 79 27.92 -4.20 3.63
C LEU A 79 27.75 -4.45 2.13
N ARG A 80 27.53 -5.72 1.74
CA ARG A 80 27.18 -6.12 0.37
C ARG A 80 25.87 -5.49 -0.11
N LEU A 81 24.82 -5.53 0.72
CA LEU A 81 23.54 -4.88 0.42
C LEU A 81 23.71 -3.36 0.29
N ALA A 82 24.51 -2.73 1.15
CA ALA A 82 24.82 -1.29 1.06
C ALA A 82 25.55 -0.94 -0.24
N GLN A 83 26.54 -1.75 -0.66
CA GLN A 83 27.23 -1.58 -1.94
C GLN A 83 26.30 -1.75 -3.15
N GLN A 84 25.37 -2.71 -3.10
CA GLN A 84 24.36 -2.89 -4.15
C GLN A 84 23.44 -1.68 -4.27
N ILE A 85 23.00 -1.12 -3.15
CA ILE A 85 22.18 0.09 -3.11
C ILE A 85 22.94 1.27 -3.72
N LEU A 86 24.20 1.48 -3.32
CA LEU A 86 25.05 2.54 -3.88
C LEU A 86 25.22 2.40 -5.40
N ASN A 87 25.47 1.19 -5.90
CA ASN A 87 25.61 0.93 -7.33
C ASN A 87 24.31 1.18 -8.10
N LYS A 88 23.15 0.87 -7.50
CA LYS A 88 21.84 1.17 -8.09
C LYS A 88 21.59 2.67 -8.18
N ALA A 89 21.92 3.43 -7.13
CA ALA A 89 21.82 4.88 -7.12
C ALA A 89 22.72 5.52 -8.19
N LYS A 90 23.98 5.07 -8.33
CA LYS A 90 24.90 5.52 -9.38
C LYS A 90 24.34 5.28 -10.79
N LYS A 91 23.81 4.09 -11.05
CA LYS A 91 23.18 3.75 -12.36
C LYS A 91 21.96 4.62 -12.68
N GLN A 92 21.13 4.94 -11.67
CA GLN A 92 19.97 5.81 -11.89
C GLN A 92 20.36 7.25 -12.22
N ASN A 93 21.44 7.77 -11.63
CA ASN A 93 21.93 9.11 -11.95
C ASN A 93 22.58 9.17 -13.34
N GLN A 94 23.35 8.15 -13.74
CA GLN A 94 23.91 8.06 -15.11
C GLN A 94 22.83 8.07 -16.20
N LYS A 95 21.66 7.46 -15.94
CA LYS A 95 20.52 7.51 -16.88
C LYS A 95 19.87 8.89 -16.98
N LYS A 96 19.97 9.74 -15.94
CA LYS A 96 19.41 11.09 -15.96
C LYS A 96 20.31 12.11 -16.64
N THR A 97 21.61 11.84 -16.72
CA THR A 97 22.62 12.70 -17.36
C THR A 97 22.87 12.34 -18.83
N GLY A 98 22.12 11.38 -19.40
CA GLY A 98 22.43 10.74 -20.69
C GLY A 98 21.56 11.13 -21.88
N ASP A 99 20.82 12.25 -21.84
CA ASP A 99 20.01 12.75 -22.97
C ASP A 99 20.42 14.17 -23.41
N PHE A 100 21.70 14.38 -23.67
CA PHE A 100 22.16 15.44 -24.57
C PHE A 100 22.98 14.78 -25.68
N PRO A 101 22.54 14.87 -26.96
CA PRO A 101 23.40 14.46 -28.05
C PRO A 101 24.60 15.42 -28.11
N ASP A 102 25.80 14.88 -27.96
CA ASP A 102 27.06 15.57 -28.28
C ASP A 102 27.00 15.97 -29.76
N GLN A 103 26.61 17.22 -30.03
CA GLN A 103 26.99 17.89 -31.27
C GLN A 103 28.38 18.47 -31.03
N THR A 104 29.39 17.72 -31.46
CA THR A 104 30.69 18.28 -31.80
C THR A 104 30.49 19.19 -33.02
N ASP A 105 30.41 20.49 -32.81
CA ASP A 105 30.71 21.48 -33.85
C ASP A 105 31.89 22.31 -33.37
N ASP A 106 33.05 21.96 -33.94
CA ASP A 106 34.26 22.75 -33.95
C ASP A 106 34.01 24.02 -34.76
N SER A 107 34.14 25.19 -34.12
CA SER A 107 34.71 26.43 -34.66
C SER A 107 34.11 27.64 -33.96
N PHE A 108 34.86 28.26 -33.03
CA PHE A 108 34.81 29.71 -32.87
C PHE A 108 36.15 30.18 -32.29
N ASP A 109 36.82 30.94 -33.17
CA ASP A 109 37.99 31.78 -32.94
C ASP A 109 37.64 32.90 -31.97
N ASP A 110 38.52 33.20 -31.02
CA ASP A 110 38.70 34.54 -30.45
C ASP A 110 39.99 34.57 -29.61
N GLY A 111 41.03 35.18 -30.21
CA GLY A 111 41.59 36.44 -29.71
C GLY A 111 42.26 36.44 -28.34
N GLU A 112 43.56 36.72 -28.35
CA GLU A 112 44.40 37.05 -27.20
C GLU A 112 43.76 38.06 -26.24
N ASP A 113 43.91 37.82 -24.93
CA ASP A 113 44.31 38.89 -24.01
C ASP A 113 45.07 38.32 -22.80
N LYS A 114 46.27 38.86 -22.59
CA LYS A 114 47.15 38.61 -21.44
C LYS A 114 46.84 39.64 -20.36
N GLN A 115 46.59 39.20 -19.13
CA GLN A 115 47.11 39.76 -17.86
C GLN A 115 46.59 38.89 -16.70
N SER A 116 47.45 38.01 -16.18
CA SER A 116 48.08 38.14 -14.86
C SER A 116 47.07 38.28 -13.71
N ASP A 117 46.84 37.19 -12.99
CA ASP A 117 47.20 37.13 -11.56
C ASP A 117 47.30 35.68 -11.10
N ASN A 118 48.42 35.40 -10.45
CA ASN A 118 48.70 34.13 -9.80
C ASN A 118 47.83 34.01 -8.56
N ASP A 119 46.85 33.10 -8.61
CA ASP A 119 46.46 32.34 -7.43
C ASP A 119 46.34 30.88 -7.85
N SER A 120 47.14 30.03 -7.22
CA SER A 120 47.16 28.58 -7.42
C SER A 120 45.84 27.97 -6.92
N PHE A 121 44.80 28.10 -7.74
CA PHE A 121 43.53 27.41 -7.60
C PHE A 121 43.72 25.99 -8.16
N VAL A 122 43.94 25.02 -7.27
CA VAL A 122 43.71 23.62 -7.60
C VAL A 122 42.23 23.49 -7.94
N GLY A 123 41.92 23.52 -9.23
CA GLY A 123 40.60 23.27 -9.78
C GLY A 123 40.18 21.83 -9.49
N VAL A 124 39.74 21.57 -8.25
CA VAL A 124 39.03 20.34 -7.91
C VAL A 124 37.75 20.35 -8.71
N HIS A 125 37.68 19.48 -9.72
CA HIS A 125 36.52 19.23 -10.59
C HIS A 125 35.18 19.54 -9.90
N LYS A 126 34.56 20.67 -10.27
CA LYS A 126 33.19 21.00 -9.84
C LYS A 126 32.18 19.92 -10.27
N GLY A 127 32.48 19.14 -11.30
CA GLY A 127 31.67 18.00 -11.76
C GLY A 127 31.63 16.81 -10.78
N ASP A 128 32.71 16.55 -10.03
CA ASP A 128 32.72 15.46 -9.05
C ASP A 128 31.96 15.84 -7.78
N LYS A 129 31.99 17.11 -7.38
CA LYS A 129 31.20 17.61 -6.24
C LYS A 129 29.70 17.57 -6.53
N THR A 130 29.25 17.99 -7.71
CA THR A 130 27.81 17.97 -8.06
C THR A 130 27.27 16.55 -8.24
N THR A 131 28.06 15.63 -8.79
CA THR A 131 27.65 14.23 -8.95
C THR A 131 27.65 13.48 -7.61
N THR A 132 28.63 13.72 -6.74
CA THR A 132 28.64 13.17 -5.38
C THR A 132 27.48 13.73 -4.56
N ASP A 133 27.17 15.03 -4.65
CA ASP A 133 26.01 15.65 -4.01
C ASP A 133 24.67 15.10 -4.52
N ALA A 134 24.56 14.80 -5.82
CA ALA A 134 23.37 14.17 -6.37
C ALA A 134 23.21 12.72 -5.87
N ILE A 135 24.30 11.98 -5.67
CA ILE A 135 24.28 10.62 -5.12
C ILE A 135 23.93 10.65 -3.63
N THR A 136 24.51 11.56 -2.84
CA THR A 136 24.17 11.69 -1.42
C THR A 136 22.72 12.11 -1.24
N LYS A 137 22.20 13.04 -2.06
CA LYS A 137 20.78 13.41 -2.07
C LYS A 137 19.87 12.24 -2.47
N ALA A 138 20.26 11.43 -3.46
CA ALA A 138 19.51 10.23 -3.84
C ALA A 138 19.49 9.18 -2.72
N LEU A 139 20.63 8.92 -2.07
CA LEU A 139 20.73 8.04 -0.92
C LEU A 139 19.91 8.55 0.27
N GLN A 140 19.96 9.85 0.54
CA GLN A 140 19.18 10.50 1.57
C GLN A 140 17.67 10.37 1.27
N ASN A 141 17.26 10.55 0.01
CA ASN A 141 15.88 10.31 -0.41
C ASN A 141 15.49 8.83 -0.26
N GLU A 142 16.37 7.87 -0.54
CA GLU A 142 16.10 6.46 -0.27
C GLU A 142 15.96 6.16 1.23
N ILE A 143 16.79 6.78 2.08
CA ILE A 143 16.69 6.67 3.55
C ILE A 143 15.38 7.28 4.03
N LEU A 144 15.01 8.47 3.55
CA LEU A 144 13.75 9.14 3.87
C LEU A 144 12.56 8.33 3.36
N LYS A 145 12.67 7.71 2.18
CA LYS A 145 11.63 6.82 1.62
C LYS A 145 11.47 5.56 2.47
N LYS A 146 12.58 4.95 2.92
CA LYS A 146 12.56 3.83 3.87
C LYS A 146 11.95 4.22 5.22
N ARG A 147 12.19 5.46 5.67
CA ARG A 147 11.59 6.01 6.89
C ARG A 147 10.17 6.56 6.68
N GLN A 148 9.64 6.52 5.45
CA GLN A 148 8.36 7.16 5.08
C GLN A 148 8.26 8.60 5.61
N LEU A 149 9.34 9.35 5.45
CA LEU A 149 9.45 10.79 5.69
C LEU A 149 9.67 11.57 4.38
N PHE A 150 9.83 10.86 3.26
CA PHE A 150 10.01 11.48 1.96
C PHE A 150 8.67 12.03 1.46
N TYR A 151 8.64 13.33 1.20
CA TYR A 151 7.50 14.01 0.60
C TYR A 151 7.55 13.85 -0.91
N THR A 152 6.51 13.27 -1.51
CA THR A 152 6.45 12.95 -2.94
C THR A 152 5.44 13.82 -3.68
N HIS A 153 5.95 14.61 -4.62
CA HIS A 153 5.18 15.43 -5.54
C HIS A 153 4.60 14.59 -6.69
N TYR A 154 3.51 13.87 -6.45
CA TYR A 154 2.79 13.11 -7.50
C TYR A 154 1.83 13.97 -8.32
N ILE A 155 1.40 15.11 -7.78
CA ILE A 155 0.28 15.88 -8.31
C ILE A 155 0.51 16.38 -9.73
N ASP A 156 1.72 16.81 -10.06
CA ASP A 156 2.03 17.32 -11.40
C ASP A 156 2.00 16.19 -12.45
N GLN A 157 2.34 14.95 -12.07
CA GLN A 157 2.22 13.79 -12.97
C GLN A 157 0.75 13.39 -13.18
N VAL A 158 -0.01 13.33 -12.08
CA VAL A 158 -1.45 13.02 -12.14
C VAL A 158 -2.21 14.06 -12.96
N TYR A 159 -1.88 15.35 -12.78
CA TYR A 159 -2.50 16.44 -13.51
C TYR A 159 -2.12 16.43 -15.00
N LYS A 160 -0.86 16.16 -15.34
CA LYS A 160 -0.43 15.97 -16.74
C LYS A 160 -1.22 14.83 -17.40
N ASN A 161 -1.31 13.67 -16.75
CA ASN A 161 -2.06 12.54 -17.27
C ASN A 161 -3.55 12.86 -17.45
N TRP A 162 -4.13 13.64 -16.53
CA TRP A 162 -5.51 14.10 -16.66
C TRP A 162 -5.73 15.00 -17.88
N GLN A 163 -4.80 15.92 -18.15
CA GLN A 163 -4.84 16.76 -19.35
C GLN A 163 -4.66 15.93 -20.62
N THR A 164 -3.71 14.99 -20.63
CA THR A 164 -3.45 14.11 -21.79
C THR A 164 -4.65 13.22 -22.13
N ASN A 165 -5.44 12.80 -21.14
CA ASN A 165 -6.61 11.93 -21.34
C ASN A 165 -7.90 12.70 -21.70
N ASN A 166 -7.80 13.92 -22.23
CA ASN A 166 -8.93 14.79 -22.59
C ASN A 166 -9.95 14.96 -21.43
N GLN A 167 -9.47 15.00 -20.18
CA GLN A 167 -10.32 15.16 -18.99
C GLN A 167 -11.32 14.02 -18.75
N SER A 168 -11.19 12.90 -19.47
CA SER A 168 -12.05 11.73 -19.30
C SER A 168 -11.29 10.61 -18.59
N TYR A 169 -11.85 10.12 -17.48
CA TYR A 169 -11.37 8.91 -16.83
C TYR A 169 -12.24 7.73 -17.24
N SER A 170 -11.62 6.62 -17.63
CA SER A 170 -12.30 5.35 -17.75
C SER A 170 -12.44 4.73 -16.35
N PHE A 171 -13.69 4.58 -15.91
CA PHE A 171 -14.00 3.98 -14.61
C PHE A 171 -14.23 2.49 -14.77
N ASN A 172 -13.48 1.69 -14.03
CA ASN A 172 -13.78 0.28 -13.87
C ASN A 172 -14.74 0.10 -12.70
N THR A 173 -15.75 -0.74 -12.89
CA THR A 173 -16.82 -0.96 -11.90
C THR A 173 -16.75 -2.39 -11.37
N LEU A 174 -16.67 -2.52 -10.04
CA LEU A 174 -16.69 -3.80 -9.34
C LEU A 174 -18.05 -4.00 -8.67
N LYS A 175 -18.72 -5.12 -8.99
CA LYS A 175 -20.06 -5.47 -8.51
C LYS A 175 -20.00 -6.75 -7.67
N GLY A 176 -20.40 -6.68 -6.40
CA GLY A 176 -20.34 -7.83 -5.51
C GLY A 176 -21.19 -7.74 -4.24
N HIS A 177 -21.19 -6.59 -3.58
CA HIS A 177 -21.92 -6.40 -2.32
C HIS A 177 -23.43 -6.26 -2.53
N LYS A 178 -24.22 -6.73 -1.57
CA LYS A 178 -25.70 -6.64 -1.60
C LYS A 178 -26.20 -5.34 -0.99
N ARG A 179 -25.52 -4.87 0.06
CA ARG A 179 -25.83 -3.64 0.78
C ARG A 179 -24.76 -2.59 0.54
N CYS A 180 -25.01 -1.40 1.08
CA CYS A 180 -24.12 -0.26 0.99
C CYS A 180 -22.71 -0.59 1.49
N ILE A 181 -21.72 -0.21 0.68
CA ILE A 181 -20.30 -0.43 0.96
C ILE A 181 -19.85 0.71 1.88
N THR A 182 -19.24 0.34 3.01
CA THR A 182 -18.89 1.28 4.08
C THR A 182 -17.47 1.78 3.97
N CYS A 183 -16.53 0.92 3.58
CA CYS A 183 -15.11 1.25 3.52
C CYS A 183 -14.34 0.43 2.47
N ILE A 184 -13.22 1.01 2.06
CA ILE A 184 -12.26 0.42 1.12
C ILE A 184 -10.85 0.54 1.73
N GLU A 185 -9.99 -0.45 1.51
CA GLU A 185 -8.56 -0.32 1.79
C GLU A 185 -7.75 -1.00 0.68
N PHE A 186 -6.72 -0.31 0.17
CA PHE A 186 -5.75 -0.92 -0.73
C PHE A 186 -4.76 -1.78 0.05
N CYS A 187 -4.38 -2.90 -0.55
CA CYS A 187 -3.19 -3.61 -0.11
C CYS A 187 -1.96 -2.72 -0.35
N PRO A 188 -1.02 -2.62 0.60
CA PRO A 188 0.22 -1.86 0.43
C PRO A 188 1.03 -2.21 -0.82
N SER A 189 0.88 -3.43 -1.35
CA SER A 189 1.48 -3.84 -2.62
C SER A 189 0.81 -3.27 -3.88
N GLY A 190 -0.32 -2.57 -3.75
CA GLY A 190 -1.09 -1.97 -4.83
C GLY A 190 -1.86 -2.96 -5.72
N GLN A 191 -1.69 -4.28 -5.52
CA GLN A 191 -2.31 -5.30 -6.38
C GLN A 191 -3.75 -5.63 -5.99
N TYR A 192 -4.05 -5.65 -4.69
CA TYR A 192 -5.35 -6.07 -4.18
C TYR A 192 -6.11 -4.90 -3.56
N LEU A 193 -7.44 -4.93 -3.69
CA LEU A 193 -8.37 -4.02 -3.02
C LEU A 193 -9.26 -4.83 -2.08
N TYR A 194 -9.49 -4.35 -0.86
CA TYR A 194 -10.44 -4.95 0.07
C TYR A 194 -11.61 -4.01 0.32
N THR A 195 -12.82 -4.56 0.30
CA THR A 195 -14.06 -3.80 0.49
C THR A 195 -14.94 -4.44 1.54
N ALA A 196 -15.56 -3.62 2.37
CA ALA A 196 -16.53 -4.02 3.39
C ALA A 196 -17.89 -3.37 3.17
N SER A 197 -18.94 -4.07 3.57
CA SER A 197 -20.31 -3.59 3.44
C SER A 197 -21.13 -3.87 4.69
N LYS A 198 -22.27 -3.19 4.77
CA LYS A 198 -23.33 -3.44 5.75
C LYS A 198 -23.93 -4.84 5.66
N ASP A 199 -23.66 -5.58 4.58
CA ASP A 199 -24.02 -6.99 4.46
C ASP A 199 -23.13 -7.92 5.31
N ALA A 200 -22.16 -7.39 6.05
CA ALA A 200 -21.18 -8.15 6.82
C ALA A 200 -20.23 -9.02 5.98
N SER A 201 -20.15 -8.75 4.66
CA SER A 201 -19.18 -9.40 3.77
C SER A 201 -17.91 -8.55 3.60
N ILE A 202 -16.79 -9.25 3.42
CA ILE A 202 -15.50 -8.66 3.07
C ILE A 202 -15.04 -9.30 1.76
N ILE A 203 -14.78 -8.48 0.75
CA ILE A 203 -14.36 -8.95 -0.58
C ILE A 203 -12.96 -8.45 -0.87
N LYS A 204 -12.08 -9.36 -1.33
CA LYS A 204 -10.79 -9.07 -1.95
C LYS A 204 -10.96 -9.04 -3.47
N TRP A 205 -10.42 -8.03 -4.10
CA TRP A 205 -10.41 -7.85 -5.54
C TRP A 205 -8.97 -7.87 -6.05
N ASP A 206 -8.69 -8.63 -7.11
CA ASP A 206 -7.41 -8.56 -7.82
C ASP A 206 -7.52 -7.59 -8.99
N LEU A 207 -6.80 -6.47 -8.92
CA LEU A 207 -6.86 -5.42 -9.94
C LEU A 207 -6.01 -5.75 -11.19
N LYS A 208 -5.09 -6.72 -11.10
CA LYS A 208 -4.23 -7.13 -12.22
C LYS A 208 -4.86 -8.26 -13.03
N ASN A 209 -5.52 -9.19 -12.36
CA ASN A 209 -6.12 -10.37 -12.99
C ASN A 209 -7.64 -10.16 -13.19
N ASN A 210 -8.02 -9.41 -14.22
CA ASN A 210 -9.40 -9.27 -14.70
C ASN A 210 -10.46 -8.91 -13.64
N ASN A 211 -10.09 -8.23 -12.55
CA ASN A 211 -11.01 -7.87 -11.47
C ASN A 211 -11.69 -9.09 -10.81
N GLU A 212 -10.95 -10.19 -10.67
CA GLU A 212 -11.44 -11.36 -9.96
C GLU A 212 -11.83 -11.02 -8.51
N LYS A 213 -13.01 -11.50 -8.12
CA LYS A 213 -13.58 -11.28 -6.78
C LYS A 213 -13.41 -12.53 -5.93
N ILE A 214 -12.76 -12.37 -4.80
CA ILE A 214 -12.56 -13.42 -3.81
C ILE A 214 -13.22 -12.95 -2.52
N PHE A 215 -14.27 -13.66 -2.10
CA PHE A 215 -14.89 -13.36 -0.81
C PHE A 215 -13.97 -13.86 0.29
N LEU A 216 -13.52 -12.95 1.15
CA LEU A 216 -12.85 -13.30 2.39
C LEU A 216 -13.88 -13.82 3.40
N VAL A 217 -15.06 -13.18 3.42
CA VAL A 217 -16.24 -13.66 4.14
C VAL A 217 -17.52 -13.32 3.37
N ARG A 218 -18.49 -14.24 3.44
CA ARG A 218 -19.87 -14.03 3.00
C ARG A 218 -20.81 -13.93 4.20
N GLU A 219 -21.97 -13.30 3.98
CA GLU A 219 -23.02 -13.19 4.99
C GLU A 219 -23.39 -14.58 5.57
N LYS A 220 -23.70 -14.63 6.86
CA LYS A 220 -24.22 -15.83 7.57
C LYS A 220 -23.27 -17.02 7.67
N THR A 221 -21.97 -16.86 7.41
CA THR A 221 -20.99 -17.87 7.83
C THR A 221 -20.72 -17.76 9.33
N THR A 222 -20.33 -18.85 9.98
CA THR A 222 -19.97 -18.85 11.41
C THR A 222 -18.84 -17.87 11.74
N GLU A 223 -17.96 -17.61 10.77
CA GLU A 223 -16.83 -16.70 10.90
C GLU A 223 -17.21 -15.24 10.65
N SER A 224 -18.33 -14.96 9.98
CA SER A 224 -18.78 -13.61 9.64
C SER A 224 -19.11 -12.75 10.86
N HIS A 225 -19.11 -11.43 10.66
CA HIS A 225 -19.69 -10.51 11.62
C HIS A 225 -21.20 -10.73 11.70
N LYS A 226 -21.77 -10.53 12.89
CA LYS A 226 -23.22 -10.72 13.11
C LYS A 226 -24.05 -9.53 12.59
N ASP A 227 -23.39 -8.40 12.35
CA ASP A 227 -24.01 -7.14 12.00
C ASP A 227 -23.07 -6.34 11.05
N GLU A 228 -23.50 -5.15 10.65
CA GLU A 228 -22.83 -4.26 9.69
C GLU A 228 -21.34 -4.05 10.00
N ILE A 229 -20.47 -4.06 8.98
CA ILE A 229 -19.04 -3.74 9.12
C ILE A 229 -18.86 -2.26 8.79
N TYR A 230 -18.23 -1.49 9.68
CA TYR A 230 -18.02 -0.05 9.48
C TYR A 230 -16.61 0.33 9.01
N SER A 231 -15.60 -0.45 9.41
CA SER A 231 -14.21 -0.10 9.11
C SER A 231 -13.35 -1.33 8.92
N ILE A 232 -12.39 -1.21 7.99
CA ILE A 232 -11.33 -2.17 7.73
C ILE A 232 -9.99 -1.46 7.74
N SER A 233 -8.94 -2.14 8.20
CA SER A 233 -7.57 -1.71 8.02
C SER A 233 -6.65 -2.90 7.72
N ILE A 234 -5.64 -2.66 6.90
CA ILE A 234 -4.63 -3.67 6.51
C ILE A 234 -3.29 -3.24 7.07
N ASN A 235 -2.56 -4.18 7.65
CA ASN A 235 -1.20 -3.94 8.10
C ASN A 235 -0.27 -3.69 6.89
N HIS A 236 0.73 -2.81 7.02
CA HIS A 236 1.74 -2.53 6.00
C HIS A 236 2.41 -3.76 5.40
N LEU A 237 2.64 -4.82 6.19
CA LEU A 237 3.19 -6.08 5.69
C LEU A 237 2.17 -6.96 4.95
N SER A 238 0.92 -6.51 4.82
CA SER A 238 -0.18 -7.21 4.14
C SER A 238 -0.45 -8.62 4.69
N LYS A 239 -0.10 -8.87 5.96
CA LYS A 239 -0.31 -10.16 6.64
C LYS A 239 -1.67 -10.25 7.32
N TYR A 240 -2.08 -9.15 7.96
CA TYR A 240 -3.31 -9.09 8.74
C TYR A 240 -4.24 -8.04 8.18
N LEU A 241 -5.54 -8.37 8.17
CA LEU A 241 -6.64 -7.44 7.98
C LEU A 241 -7.47 -7.42 9.24
N ILE A 242 -7.86 -6.24 9.70
CA ILE A 242 -8.77 -6.08 10.83
C ILE A 242 -10.08 -5.48 10.37
N SER A 243 -11.18 -5.92 10.94
CA SER A 243 -12.51 -5.39 10.68
C SER A 243 -13.23 -5.05 11.98
N GLY A 244 -13.83 -3.85 12.03
CA GLY A 244 -14.68 -3.38 13.11
C GLY A 244 -16.15 -3.33 12.69
N SER A 245 -17.04 -3.81 13.56
CA SER A 245 -18.46 -3.98 13.25
C SER A 245 -19.38 -3.41 14.33
N LYS A 246 -20.64 -3.17 13.93
CA LYS A 246 -21.77 -2.88 14.79
C LYS A 246 -22.06 -3.99 15.82
N ASP A 247 -21.60 -5.21 15.56
CA ASP A 247 -21.71 -6.35 16.49
C ASP A 247 -20.82 -6.22 17.74
N LYS A 248 -20.12 -5.08 17.90
CA LYS A 248 -19.24 -4.73 19.03
C LYS A 248 -17.94 -5.53 19.07
N THR A 249 -17.65 -6.27 18.01
CA THR A 249 -16.45 -7.10 17.92
C THR A 249 -15.47 -6.55 16.88
N ILE A 250 -14.21 -6.91 17.07
CA ILE A 250 -13.14 -6.70 16.10
C ILE A 250 -12.67 -8.07 15.66
N LYS A 251 -12.58 -8.32 14.36
CA LYS A 251 -12.03 -9.58 13.83
C LYS A 251 -10.68 -9.35 13.18
N ILE A 252 -9.73 -10.23 13.47
CA ILE A 252 -8.42 -10.28 12.83
C ILE A 252 -8.43 -11.43 11.82
N TRP A 253 -8.07 -11.13 10.58
CA TRP A 253 -8.03 -12.04 9.44
C TRP A 253 -6.59 -12.25 8.99
N ASP A 254 -6.25 -13.48 8.64
CA ASP A 254 -5.01 -13.80 7.93
C ASP A 254 -5.23 -13.61 6.43
N LEU A 255 -4.48 -12.71 5.80
CA LEU A 255 -4.60 -12.45 4.36
C LEU A 255 -3.92 -13.52 3.49
N GLN A 256 -3.01 -14.32 4.05
CA GLN A 256 -2.37 -15.42 3.33
C GLN A 256 -3.28 -16.64 3.29
N LYS A 257 -3.89 -16.96 4.44
CA LYS A 257 -4.81 -18.10 4.58
C LYS A 257 -6.27 -17.76 4.25
N MET A 258 -6.59 -16.47 4.15
CA MET A 258 -7.95 -15.95 3.94
C MET A 258 -8.94 -16.49 4.98
N SER A 259 -8.50 -16.55 6.25
CA SER A 259 -9.27 -17.14 7.34
C SER A 259 -9.29 -16.26 8.59
N LEU A 260 -10.32 -16.48 9.44
CA LEU A 260 -10.44 -15.80 10.72
C LEU A 260 -9.36 -16.30 11.71
N LEU A 261 -8.54 -15.41 12.25
CA LEU A 261 -7.56 -15.75 13.28
C LEU A 261 -8.11 -15.61 14.69
N LYS A 262 -8.83 -14.52 14.96
CA LYS A 262 -9.36 -14.22 16.30
C LYS A 262 -10.51 -13.22 16.20
N THR A 263 -11.51 -13.41 17.05
CA THR A 263 -12.51 -12.38 17.36
C THR A 263 -12.15 -11.77 18.71
N LEU A 264 -11.96 -10.46 18.73
CA LEU A 264 -11.67 -9.66 19.91
C LEU A 264 -12.97 -9.02 20.41
N THR A 265 -13.22 -9.20 21.70
CA THR A 265 -14.37 -8.62 22.42
C THR A 265 -13.84 -7.70 23.51
N GLY A 266 -14.45 -6.54 23.68
CA GLY A 266 -14.00 -5.57 24.69
C GLY A 266 -14.73 -4.23 24.63
N HIS A 267 -15.27 -3.86 23.46
CA HIS A 267 -16.14 -2.69 23.33
C HIS A 267 -17.56 -2.98 23.81
N ARG A 268 -18.20 -1.95 24.37
CA ARG A 268 -19.59 -2.02 24.87
C ARG A 268 -20.63 -1.67 23.80
N GLN A 269 -20.19 -0.96 22.77
CA GLN A 269 -21.02 -0.53 21.64
C GLN A 269 -20.33 -0.81 20.30
N ALA A 270 -20.96 -0.36 19.20
CA ALA A 270 -20.49 -0.56 17.84
C ALA A 270 -19.05 -0.05 17.65
N VAL A 271 -18.21 -0.80 16.95
CA VAL A 271 -16.86 -0.36 16.58
C VAL A 271 -16.96 0.41 15.27
N ILE A 272 -16.75 1.72 15.36
CA ILE A 272 -16.93 2.66 14.24
C ILE A 272 -15.67 2.69 13.36
N GLY A 273 -14.49 2.61 13.98
CA GLY A 273 -13.21 2.77 13.29
C GLY A 273 -12.14 1.81 13.78
N VAL A 274 -11.35 1.27 12.86
CA VAL A 274 -10.12 0.52 13.17
C VAL A 274 -8.97 1.00 12.28
N LYS A 275 -7.77 1.14 12.84
CA LYS A 275 -6.59 1.54 12.06
C LYS A 275 -5.29 0.97 12.61
N PHE A 276 -4.48 0.38 11.73
CA PHE A 276 -3.10 0.02 12.04
C PHE A 276 -2.19 1.25 12.15
N GLY A 277 -1.25 1.23 13.09
CA GLY A 277 -0.17 2.20 13.16
C GLY A 277 0.83 1.99 12.01
N ILE A 278 1.49 3.06 11.58
CA ILE A 278 2.36 3.03 10.42
C ILE A 278 3.57 2.10 10.65
N ASN A 279 3.79 1.13 9.74
CA ASN A 279 4.79 0.05 9.84
C ASN A 279 4.78 -0.74 11.16
N SER A 280 3.63 -0.82 11.83
CA SER A 280 3.48 -1.53 13.11
C SER A 280 2.42 -2.63 13.02
N ASN A 281 2.49 -3.59 13.94
CA ASN A 281 1.43 -4.59 14.15
C ASN A 281 0.40 -4.13 15.20
N ILE A 282 0.64 -2.97 15.80
CA ILE A 282 -0.24 -2.35 16.77
C ILE A 282 -1.36 -1.66 15.98
N PHE A 283 -2.58 -1.78 16.49
CA PHE A 283 -3.73 -1.10 15.92
C PHE A 283 -4.63 -0.55 17.00
N CYS A 284 -5.45 0.40 16.58
CA CYS A 284 -6.40 1.07 17.43
C CYS A 284 -7.80 0.81 16.96
N SER A 285 -8.73 0.77 17.90
CA SER A 285 -10.15 0.74 17.64
C SER A 285 -10.86 1.84 18.39
N VAL A 286 -11.91 2.33 17.76
CA VAL A 286 -12.76 3.38 18.29
C VAL A 286 -14.20 2.93 18.18
N SER A 287 -14.96 3.19 19.22
CA SER A 287 -16.35 2.76 19.32
C SER A 287 -17.27 3.90 19.76
N ALA A 288 -18.56 3.72 19.50
CA ALA A 288 -19.63 4.56 20.03
C ALA A 288 -19.71 4.57 21.57
N ASP A 289 -18.95 3.71 22.27
CA ASP A 289 -18.82 3.75 23.72
C ASP A 289 -17.87 4.85 24.24
N LEU A 290 -17.41 5.74 23.35
CA LEU A 290 -16.45 6.83 23.60
C LEU A 290 -15.04 6.34 23.98
N GLN A 291 -14.77 5.04 23.85
CA GLN A 291 -13.48 4.46 24.19
C GLN A 291 -12.61 4.30 22.96
N PHE A 292 -11.34 4.63 23.15
CA PHE A 292 -10.28 4.31 22.23
C PHE A 292 -9.47 3.15 22.83
N LYS A 293 -9.32 2.03 22.11
CA LYS A 293 -8.60 0.85 22.59
C LYS A 293 -7.42 0.51 21.70
N MET A 294 -6.30 0.18 22.33
CA MET A 294 -5.08 -0.31 21.68
C MET A 294 -5.02 -1.83 21.74
N TRP A 295 -4.53 -2.43 20.66
CA TRP A 295 -4.40 -3.87 20.52
C TRP A 295 -3.10 -4.21 19.78
N ASP A 296 -2.55 -5.38 20.08
CA ASP A 296 -1.50 -5.97 19.26
C ASP A 296 -2.09 -7.09 18.38
N ALA A 297 -1.92 -6.98 17.06
CA ALA A 297 -2.36 -8.01 16.12
C ALA A 297 -1.45 -9.25 16.09
N SER A 298 -0.18 -9.12 16.49
CA SER A 298 0.77 -10.22 16.52
C SER A 298 0.44 -11.21 17.63
N GLU A 299 0.36 -10.72 18.86
CA GLU A 299 -0.02 -11.53 20.03
C GLU A 299 -1.54 -11.70 20.14
N LYS A 300 -2.32 -10.85 19.47
CA LYS A 300 -3.80 -10.81 19.50
C LYS A 300 -4.32 -10.49 20.90
N VAL A 301 -3.62 -9.58 21.58
CA VAL A 301 -3.84 -9.19 22.98
C VAL A 301 -4.33 -7.74 23.05
N PHE A 302 -5.15 -7.46 24.04
CA PHE A 302 -5.57 -6.11 24.42
C PHE A 302 -4.44 -5.42 25.19
N LEU A 303 -4.09 -4.19 24.79
CA LEU A 303 -3.01 -3.44 25.43
C LEU A 303 -3.56 -2.44 26.44
N ASP A 304 -4.35 -1.47 25.98
CA ASP A 304 -4.76 -0.34 26.81
C ASP A 304 -6.07 0.32 26.34
N THR A 305 -6.70 1.11 27.21
CA THR A 305 -7.89 1.92 26.92
C THR A 305 -7.66 3.39 27.26
N PHE A 306 -7.98 4.26 26.31
CA PHE A 306 -7.91 5.70 26.42
C PHE A 306 -9.31 6.32 26.43
N PHE A 307 -9.44 7.42 27.17
CA PHE A 307 -10.67 8.20 27.33
C PHE A 307 -10.38 9.67 27.04
N GLY A 308 -11.32 10.36 26.38
CA GLY A 308 -11.15 11.79 26.09
C GLY A 308 -12.28 12.42 25.27
N HIS A 309 -12.85 11.67 24.32
CA HIS A 309 -13.99 12.16 23.53
C HIS A 309 -15.22 12.37 24.41
N LYS A 310 -15.95 13.45 24.14
CA LYS A 310 -17.19 13.81 24.85
C LYS A 310 -18.43 13.34 24.11
N GLY A 311 -18.30 13.06 22.81
CA GLY A 311 -19.38 12.57 21.96
C GLY A 311 -18.91 11.50 21.00
N ASP A 312 -19.86 10.94 20.24
CA ASP A 312 -19.61 9.80 19.35
C ASP A 312 -18.45 10.07 18.39
N VAL A 313 -17.57 9.09 18.25
CA VAL A 313 -16.38 9.23 17.43
C VAL A 313 -16.65 8.69 16.03
N ASN A 314 -16.42 9.52 15.01
CA ASN A 314 -16.83 9.21 13.64
C ASN A 314 -15.70 8.55 12.81
N TYR A 315 -14.44 8.86 13.11
CA TYR A 315 -13.31 8.37 12.33
C TYR A 315 -12.01 8.23 13.12
N ILE A 316 -11.11 7.40 12.59
CA ILE A 316 -9.75 7.20 13.09
C ILE A 316 -8.76 7.10 11.94
N ASP A 317 -7.57 7.67 12.13
CA ASP A 317 -6.41 7.51 11.25
C ASP A 317 -5.11 7.41 12.05
N ALA A 318 -4.00 7.01 11.41
CA ALA A 318 -2.71 6.89 12.06
C ALA A 318 -1.73 7.96 11.53
N ILE A 319 -0.97 8.60 12.43
CA ILE A 319 0.14 9.50 12.07
C ILE A 319 1.45 8.73 12.01
N THR A 320 1.71 7.91 13.03
CA THR A 320 2.94 7.10 13.14
C THR A 320 2.58 5.71 13.65
N ALA A 321 3.56 4.92 14.07
CA ALA A 321 3.32 3.63 14.72
C ALA A 321 2.54 3.78 16.04
N GLU A 322 2.75 4.89 16.75
CA GLU A 322 2.27 5.09 18.14
C GLU A 322 1.39 6.33 18.29
N HIS A 323 1.22 7.10 17.23
CA HIS A 323 0.39 8.31 17.24
C HIS A 323 -0.81 8.11 16.34
N PHE A 324 -2.00 8.31 16.90
CA PHE A 324 -3.27 8.12 16.22
C PHE A 324 -4.11 9.40 16.30
N ILE A 325 -4.95 9.62 15.30
CA ILE A 325 -5.89 10.74 15.27
C ILE A 325 -7.31 10.20 15.22
N SER A 326 -8.21 10.83 15.96
CA SER A 326 -9.63 10.53 15.92
C SER A 326 -10.45 11.81 15.87
N SER A 327 -11.60 11.74 15.20
CA SER A 327 -12.54 12.87 15.09
C SER A 327 -13.92 12.48 15.57
N GLY A 328 -14.59 13.40 16.25
CA GLY A 328 -15.90 13.16 16.85
C GLY A 328 -16.99 14.16 16.47
N PHE A 329 -18.22 13.79 16.84
CA PHE A 329 -19.41 14.61 16.76
C PHE A 329 -19.34 15.82 17.70
N ASP A 330 -18.54 15.72 18.76
CA ASP A 330 -18.23 16.80 19.71
C ASP A 330 -17.36 17.93 19.13
N ARG A 331 -17.06 17.88 17.82
CA ARG A 331 -16.22 18.83 17.07
C ARG A 331 -14.76 18.83 17.52
N GLN A 332 -14.37 17.78 18.24
CA GLN A 332 -13.00 17.60 18.70
C GLN A 332 -12.24 16.69 17.73
N VAL A 333 -11.00 17.07 17.48
CA VAL A 333 -9.99 16.14 16.97
C VAL A 333 -9.03 15.85 18.10
N ILE A 334 -8.83 14.58 18.41
CA ILE A 334 -7.90 14.15 19.45
C ILE A 334 -6.77 13.38 18.80
N ILE A 335 -5.53 13.84 19.04
CA ILE A 335 -4.32 13.11 18.74
C ILE A 335 -3.89 12.35 20.00
N TRP A 336 -3.82 11.04 19.90
CA TRP A 336 -3.39 10.12 20.95
C TRP A 336 -1.91 9.83 20.78
N LYS A 337 -1.13 10.05 21.84
CA LYS A 337 0.27 9.64 21.93
C LYS A 337 0.36 8.42 22.83
N THR A 338 0.41 7.23 22.24
CA THR A 338 0.28 5.98 22.99
C THR A 338 1.44 5.78 23.97
N GLU A 339 2.69 6.11 23.61
CA GLU A 339 3.85 5.95 24.51
C GLU A 339 3.73 6.77 25.80
N GLN A 340 3.23 8.00 25.66
CA GLN A 340 3.14 8.97 26.77
C GLN A 340 1.79 8.89 27.48
N GLN A 341 0.89 8.04 27.00
CA GLN A 341 -0.52 8.00 27.37
C GLN A 341 -1.18 9.39 27.44
N SER A 342 -0.79 10.27 26.52
CA SER A 342 -1.24 11.67 26.50
C SER A 342 -2.10 11.97 25.28
N GLN A 343 -2.92 13.01 25.41
CA GLN A 343 -3.83 13.45 24.36
C GLN A 343 -3.68 14.93 24.06
N LEU A 344 -3.76 15.28 22.78
CA LEU A 344 -3.83 16.66 22.30
C LEU A 344 -5.20 16.88 21.67
N VAL A 345 -5.94 17.84 22.21
CA VAL A 345 -7.30 18.18 21.76
C VAL A 345 -7.26 19.43 20.90
N TYR A 346 -7.92 19.35 19.75
CA TYR A 346 -8.09 20.43 18.78
C TYR A 346 -9.58 20.71 18.58
N GLU A 347 -9.94 21.99 18.58
CA GLU A 347 -11.30 22.47 18.39
C GLU A 347 -11.26 23.67 17.44
N GLY A 348 -12.23 23.77 16.53
CA GLY A 348 -12.28 24.90 15.62
C GLY A 348 -13.22 24.79 14.43
N HIS A 349 -13.84 23.63 14.19
CA HIS A 349 -15.00 23.55 13.29
C HIS A 349 -16.27 23.96 14.04
N ASP A 350 -17.20 24.55 13.29
CA ASP A 350 -18.48 25.00 13.85
C ASP A 350 -19.41 23.80 14.11
N PHE A 351 -19.34 22.76 13.27
CA PHE A 351 -20.12 21.52 13.39
C PHE A 351 -19.23 20.27 13.46
N SER A 352 -19.87 19.09 13.47
CA SER A 352 -19.23 17.79 13.69
C SER A 352 -18.17 17.46 12.65
N ILE A 353 -17.12 16.78 13.10
CA ILE A 353 -15.99 16.40 12.25
C ILE A 353 -16.11 14.91 11.95
N ASP A 354 -16.48 14.59 10.71
CA ASP A 354 -16.79 13.21 10.33
C ASP A 354 -15.61 12.43 9.80
N ILE A 355 -14.59 13.13 9.30
CA ILE A 355 -13.39 12.47 8.82
C ILE A 355 -12.14 13.26 9.15
N VAL A 356 -11.09 12.52 9.48
CA VAL A 356 -9.75 13.04 9.71
C VAL A 356 -8.73 12.18 8.99
N LYS A 357 -7.73 12.82 8.39
CA LYS A 357 -6.65 12.17 7.65
C LYS A 357 -5.31 12.80 7.96
N ALA A 358 -4.34 11.98 8.35
CA ALA A 358 -2.97 12.44 8.53
C ALA A 358 -2.31 12.62 7.15
N ILE A 359 -1.79 13.82 6.87
CA ILE A 359 -0.99 14.05 5.65
C ILE A 359 0.43 13.58 5.93
N ASN A 360 1.01 14.07 7.02
CA ASN A 360 2.36 13.77 7.46
C ASN A 360 2.41 13.84 8.99
N GLN A 361 3.61 13.80 9.56
CA GLN A 361 3.80 13.86 11.01
C GLN A 361 3.43 15.21 11.65
N GLU A 362 3.23 16.25 10.85
CA GLU A 362 3.04 17.63 11.33
C GLU A 362 1.66 18.20 11.01
N TYR A 363 1.01 17.69 9.96
CA TYR A 363 -0.21 18.21 9.38
C TYR A 363 -1.24 17.11 9.18
N PHE A 364 -2.50 17.47 9.41
CA PHE A 364 -3.65 16.62 9.14
C PHE A 364 -4.80 17.44 8.55
N ILE A 365 -5.71 16.75 7.86
CA ILE A 365 -6.89 17.31 7.22
C ILE A 365 -8.12 16.79 7.94
N THR A 366 -9.13 17.64 8.05
CA THR A 366 -10.43 17.30 8.61
C THR A 366 -11.54 17.68 7.63
N GLY A 367 -12.57 16.85 7.50
CA GLY A 367 -13.82 17.20 6.82
C GLY A 367 -14.96 17.34 7.82
N SER A 368 -15.65 18.48 7.78
CA SER A 368 -16.83 18.78 8.59
C SER A 368 -18.13 18.45 7.86
N GLN A 369 -19.22 18.28 8.62
CA GLN A 369 -20.58 18.22 8.12
C GLN A 369 -21.00 19.48 7.34
N ASP A 370 -20.36 20.63 7.61
CA ASP A 370 -20.66 21.92 6.96
C ASP A 370 -20.20 22.04 5.52
N GLY A 371 -19.48 21.04 5.01
CA GLY A 371 -18.78 21.16 3.74
C GLY A 371 -17.44 21.90 3.83
N ASN A 372 -16.95 22.16 5.04
CA ASN A 372 -15.66 22.81 5.28
C ASN A 372 -14.53 21.78 5.41
N ILE A 373 -13.39 22.05 4.76
CA ILE A 373 -12.14 21.27 4.92
C ILE A 373 -11.14 22.09 5.71
N GLY A 374 -10.71 21.57 6.86
CA GLY A 374 -9.69 22.20 7.69
C GLY A 374 -8.31 21.59 7.46
N LEU A 375 -7.29 22.43 7.25
CA LEU A 375 -5.88 22.08 7.36
C LEU A 375 -5.39 22.42 8.77
N TRP A 376 -4.78 21.46 9.44
CA TRP A 376 -4.30 21.62 10.80
C TRP A 376 -2.82 21.37 10.88
N PHE A 377 -2.16 22.10 11.78
CA PHE A 377 -0.78 21.89 12.13
C PHE A 377 -0.71 21.52 13.60
N ILE A 378 -0.05 20.42 13.94
CA ILE A 378 -0.09 19.84 15.29
C ILE A 378 0.39 20.85 16.36
N LYS A 379 1.35 21.73 16.05
CA LYS A 379 1.84 22.72 17.03
C LYS A 379 0.87 23.90 17.24
N LYS A 380 -0.19 24.03 16.44
CA LYS A 380 -1.21 25.09 16.55
C LYS A 380 -2.56 24.49 16.94
N LYS A 381 -3.22 25.05 17.96
CA LYS A 381 -4.55 24.60 18.41
C LYS A 381 -5.69 24.96 17.46
N LYS A 382 -5.51 25.98 16.62
CA LYS A 382 -6.48 26.45 15.63
C LYS A 382 -6.12 25.93 14.23
N PRO A 383 -7.11 25.76 13.34
CA PRO A 383 -6.83 25.38 11.96
C PRO A 383 -5.98 26.45 11.30
N VAL A 384 -5.03 26.00 10.48
CA VAL A 384 -4.14 26.88 9.72
C VAL A 384 -4.88 27.49 8.54
N TYR A 385 -5.72 26.70 7.90
CA TYR A 385 -6.50 27.09 6.75
C TYR A 385 -7.83 26.34 6.76
N ILE A 386 -8.91 27.01 6.39
CA ILE A 386 -10.24 26.42 6.23
C ILE A 386 -10.69 26.72 4.81
N LEU A 387 -10.89 25.68 4.02
CA LEU A 387 -11.58 25.78 2.74
C LEU A 387 -13.09 25.71 3.02
N GLN A 388 -13.77 26.83 2.80
CA GLN A 388 -15.21 26.90 2.94
C GLN A 388 -15.92 26.31 1.73
N ASN A 389 -17.06 25.66 1.96
CA ASN A 389 -17.96 25.16 0.91
C ASN A 389 -17.26 24.33 -0.17
N ALA A 390 -16.42 23.36 0.22
CA ALA A 390 -15.66 22.53 -0.70
C ALA A 390 -16.54 21.85 -1.76
N HIS A 391 -17.75 21.43 -1.39
CA HIS A 391 -18.75 20.85 -2.28
C HIS A 391 -19.98 21.76 -2.50
N GLY A 392 -19.95 23.04 -2.09
CA GLY A 392 -21.13 23.91 -2.12
C GLY A 392 -22.02 23.77 -0.88
N GLY A 393 -21.39 23.59 0.30
CA GLY A 393 -22.08 23.42 1.60
C GLY A 393 -22.58 21.99 1.87
N TYR A 394 -22.38 21.05 0.94
CA TYR A 394 -22.68 19.64 1.19
C TYR A 394 -21.65 18.99 2.11
N TRP A 395 -22.13 18.09 2.96
CA TRP A 395 -21.32 17.30 3.88
C TRP A 395 -20.17 16.58 3.17
N ILE A 396 -18.98 16.67 3.76
CA ILE A 396 -17.81 15.89 3.37
C ILE A 396 -17.87 14.51 4.00
N THR A 397 -18.31 13.53 3.22
CA THR A 397 -18.52 12.15 3.68
C THR A 397 -17.23 11.33 3.65
N SER A 398 -16.30 11.67 2.75
CA SER A 398 -15.03 10.97 2.58
C SER A 398 -13.89 11.89 2.17
N ILE A 399 -12.67 11.55 2.61
CA ILE A 399 -11.42 12.16 2.20
C ILE A 399 -10.42 11.04 1.95
N GLY A 400 -9.82 11.03 0.76
CA GLY A 400 -8.77 10.11 0.38
C GLY A 400 -7.45 10.86 0.19
N ASN A 401 -6.40 10.41 0.86
CA ASN A 401 -5.06 10.94 0.70
C ASN A 401 -4.03 9.80 0.66
N ILE A 402 -2.80 10.16 0.31
CA ILE A 402 -1.62 9.33 0.51
C ILE A 402 -0.72 10.04 1.50
N TYR A 403 -0.17 9.26 2.42
CA TYR A 403 0.76 9.77 3.43
C TYR A 403 2.01 10.35 2.77
N ASN A 404 2.41 11.56 3.20
CA ASN A 404 3.47 12.41 2.65
C ASN A 404 3.34 12.78 1.17
N THR A 405 2.14 13.18 0.74
CA THR A 405 1.92 13.64 -0.64
C THR A 405 1.22 14.99 -0.72
N ASP A 406 1.31 15.58 -1.91
CA ASP A 406 0.84 16.92 -2.26
C ASP A 406 -0.63 17.02 -2.65
N PHE A 407 -1.40 15.95 -2.56
CA PHE A 407 -2.78 16.01 -2.99
C PHE A 407 -3.69 15.11 -2.17
N PHE A 408 -4.96 15.48 -2.17
CA PHE A 408 -6.01 14.69 -1.58
C PHE A 408 -7.29 14.89 -2.39
N CYS A 409 -8.20 13.94 -2.22
CA CYS A 409 -9.52 13.96 -2.82
C CYS A 409 -10.56 14.09 -1.71
N SER A 410 -11.62 14.86 -1.95
CA SER A 410 -12.81 14.85 -1.09
C SER A 410 -14.03 14.34 -1.85
N GLY A 411 -14.86 13.59 -1.15
CA GLY A 411 -16.12 13.05 -1.62
C GLY A 411 -17.28 13.58 -0.78
N SER A 412 -18.40 13.76 -1.46
CA SER A 412 -19.68 14.15 -0.87
C SER A 412 -20.80 13.36 -1.56
N TYR A 413 -22.06 13.75 -1.34
CA TYR A 413 -23.21 13.23 -2.07
C TYR A 413 -23.66 14.14 -3.21
N ASN A 414 -22.89 15.19 -3.51
CA ASN A 414 -23.13 16.14 -4.61
C ASN A 414 -22.74 15.59 -5.99
N GLN A 415 -22.54 14.27 -6.12
CA GLN A 415 -22.19 13.61 -7.37
C GLN A 415 -20.83 14.05 -7.96
N GLN A 416 -19.93 14.57 -7.12
CA GLN A 416 -18.60 14.98 -7.55
C GLN A 416 -17.54 14.57 -6.52
N ILE A 417 -16.38 14.15 -6.99
CA ILE A 417 -15.15 14.05 -6.20
C ILE A 417 -14.27 15.22 -6.58
N ASN A 418 -13.85 16.03 -5.62
CA ASN A 418 -12.93 17.14 -5.88
C ASN A 418 -11.49 16.70 -5.58
N VAL A 419 -10.56 17.05 -6.47
CA VAL A 419 -9.13 16.81 -6.29
C VAL A 419 -8.45 18.14 -5.96
N TYR A 420 -7.69 18.16 -4.88
CA TYR A 420 -7.01 19.36 -4.38
C TYR A 420 -5.50 19.16 -4.36
N LYS A 421 -4.77 20.20 -4.75
CA LYS A 421 -3.34 20.35 -4.49
C LYS A 421 -3.16 20.98 -3.12
N LEU A 422 -2.31 20.36 -2.31
CA LEU A 422 -1.84 20.86 -1.03
C LEU A 422 -0.48 21.53 -1.23
N SER A 423 -0.46 22.86 -1.08
CA SER A 423 0.80 23.61 -0.97
C SER A 423 1.14 23.76 0.50
N LEU A 424 2.11 22.99 1.00
CA LEU A 424 2.56 23.10 2.39
C LEU A 424 3.30 24.41 2.68
N GLN A 425 3.91 25.04 1.66
CA GLN A 425 4.58 26.33 1.78
C GLN A 425 3.57 27.45 2.04
N ASP A 426 2.54 27.50 1.19
CA ASP A 426 1.47 28.51 1.27
C ASP A 426 0.39 28.14 2.30
N LYS A 427 0.43 26.90 2.80
CA LYS A 427 -0.54 26.32 3.75
C LYS A 427 -1.99 26.46 3.27
N LYS A 428 -2.21 26.26 1.98
CA LYS A 428 -3.51 26.40 1.31
C LYS A 428 -3.88 25.17 0.50
N PHE A 429 -5.16 25.08 0.17
CA PHE A 429 -5.70 24.09 -0.76
C PHE A 429 -6.12 24.77 -2.06
N ASP A 430 -5.56 24.31 -3.18
CA ASP A 430 -5.98 24.74 -4.50
C ASP A 430 -6.80 23.62 -5.16
N LYS A 431 -8.05 23.90 -5.53
CA LYS A 431 -8.90 22.93 -6.25
C LYS A 431 -8.40 22.82 -7.69
N LEU A 432 -8.07 21.60 -8.14
CA LEU A 432 -7.58 21.37 -9.51
C LEU A 432 -8.72 21.02 -10.47
N TYR A 433 -9.44 19.95 -10.19
CA TYR A 433 -10.51 19.45 -11.04
C TYR A 433 -11.53 18.65 -10.20
N SER A 434 -12.68 18.38 -10.83
CA SER A 434 -13.76 17.61 -10.21
C SER A 434 -14.06 16.39 -11.10
N ILE A 435 -14.16 15.22 -10.49
CA ILE A 435 -14.48 13.96 -11.14
C ILE A 435 -15.99 13.71 -10.96
N PRO A 436 -16.78 13.65 -12.04
CA PRO A 436 -18.21 13.35 -11.92
C PRO A 436 -18.41 11.92 -11.45
N CYS A 437 -19.21 11.76 -10.41
CA CYS A 437 -19.52 10.49 -9.78
C CYS A 437 -21.02 10.40 -9.54
N GLU A 438 -21.55 9.22 -9.27
CA GLU A 438 -22.96 9.06 -8.92
C GLU A 438 -23.07 8.61 -7.47
N GLY A 439 -24.13 9.04 -6.77
CA GLY A 439 -24.45 8.60 -5.42
C GLY A 439 -23.59 9.16 -4.30
N ILE A 440 -23.72 8.52 -3.13
CA ILE A 440 -23.05 8.94 -1.90
C ILE A 440 -21.68 8.28 -1.84
N ILE A 441 -20.64 9.07 -1.62
CA ILE A 441 -19.27 8.57 -1.58
C ILE A 441 -18.87 8.30 -0.13
N ASN A 442 -18.99 7.06 0.32
CA ASN A 442 -18.71 6.67 1.71
C ASN A 442 -17.22 6.62 2.06
N ASP A 443 -16.38 6.17 1.12
CA ASP A 443 -14.93 6.11 1.30
C ASP A 443 -14.19 6.32 -0.03
N ILE A 444 -13.02 6.95 0.06
CA ILE A 444 -12.09 7.18 -1.05
C ILE A 444 -10.70 6.76 -0.59
N LYS A 445 -10.03 5.95 -1.39
CA LYS A 445 -8.63 5.59 -1.18
C LYS A 445 -7.84 5.73 -2.45
N ILE A 446 -6.57 6.02 -2.28
CA ILE A 446 -5.59 6.04 -3.36
C ILE A 446 -4.55 4.98 -3.02
N SER A 447 -4.12 4.22 -4.03
CA SER A 447 -3.02 3.28 -3.89
C SER A 447 -1.73 4.03 -3.53
N ILE A 448 -0.86 3.40 -2.73
CA ILE A 448 0.42 3.99 -2.28
C ILE A 448 1.29 4.38 -3.48
N ASP A 449 1.24 3.61 -4.57
CA ASP A 449 1.98 3.88 -5.80
C ASP A 449 1.37 5.02 -6.66
N CYS A 450 0.28 5.63 -6.22
CA CYS A 450 -0.54 6.59 -6.98
C CYS A 450 -1.17 6.06 -8.27
N ASN A 451 -1.03 4.77 -8.60
CA ASN A 451 -1.57 4.23 -9.85
C ASN A 451 -3.09 4.18 -9.89
N TYR A 452 -3.75 3.93 -8.75
CA TYR A 452 -5.19 3.73 -8.69
C TYR A 452 -5.86 4.63 -7.64
N LEU A 453 -6.98 5.23 -8.01
CA LEU A 453 -7.95 5.88 -7.13
C LEU A 453 -9.19 4.99 -7.07
N ALA A 454 -9.61 4.53 -5.90
CA ALA A 454 -10.83 3.79 -5.70
C ALA A 454 -11.80 4.55 -4.78
N TYR A 455 -13.08 4.50 -5.11
CA TYR A 455 -14.13 5.07 -4.27
C TYR A 455 -15.36 4.18 -4.25
N THR A 456 -16.10 4.24 -3.14
CA THR A 456 -17.39 3.57 -3.02
C THR A 456 -18.49 4.49 -3.54
N GLN A 457 -19.44 3.93 -4.26
CA GLN A 457 -20.72 4.54 -4.55
C GLN A 457 -21.80 3.78 -3.76
N GLY A 458 -22.46 4.48 -2.84
CA GLY A 458 -23.51 3.96 -1.99
C GLY A 458 -24.86 4.62 -2.23
N ASP A 459 -25.93 3.89 -1.90
CA ASP A 459 -27.30 4.38 -1.82
C ASP A 459 -27.60 5.09 -0.49
N GLU A 460 -26.86 4.77 0.57
CA GLU A 460 -27.00 5.35 1.91
C GLU A 460 -25.64 5.69 2.55
N HIS A 461 -25.65 6.52 3.58
CA HIS A 461 -24.44 6.86 4.32
C HIS A 461 -23.90 5.65 5.14
N LYS A 462 -22.58 5.58 5.33
CA LYS A 462 -21.90 4.46 6.00
C LYS A 462 -22.40 4.17 7.43
N LEU A 463 -22.75 5.20 8.20
CA LEU A 463 -23.18 5.06 9.60
C LEU A 463 -24.69 4.83 9.76
N GLY A 464 -25.51 5.32 8.83
CA GLY A 464 -26.96 5.35 9.02
C GLY A 464 -27.73 5.81 7.79
N ARG A 465 -29.06 5.68 7.85
CA ARG A 465 -29.99 6.03 6.75
C ARG A 465 -30.52 7.46 6.87
N TRP A 466 -29.64 8.44 7.00
CA TRP A 466 -30.02 9.86 7.03
C TRP A 466 -30.20 10.43 5.63
N ILE A 467 -29.33 10.00 4.70
CA ILE A 467 -29.34 10.40 3.31
C ILE A 467 -29.50 9.12 2.49
N VAL A 468 -30.54 9.09 1.65
CA VAL A 468 -30.85 7.93 0.81
C VAL A 468 -31.04 8.39 -0.63
N SER A 469 -30.30 7.78 -1.53
CA SER A 469 -30.41 7.98 -2.97
C SER A 469 -31.04 6.76 -3.62
N LYS A 470 -32.27 6.93 -4.13
CA LYS A 470 -33.03 5.84 -4.79
C LYS A 470 -32.47 5.44 -6.16
N LYS A 471 -31.70 6.32 -6.82
CA LYS A 471 -31.24 6.10 -8.20
C LYS A 471 -29.90 5.34 -8.28
N THR A 472 -29.24 5.13 -7.15
CA THR A 472 -27.82 4.72 -7.14
C THR A 472 -27.67 3.28 -6.72
N LYS A 473 -26.74 2.58 -7.38
CA LYS A 473 -26.40 1.19 -7.08
C LYS A 473 -25.16 1.16 -6.18
N ASN A 474 -25.11 0.16 -5.31
CA ASN A 474 -23.94 -0.11 -4.47
C ASN A 474 -22.81 -0.69 -5.32
N LEU A 475 -21.79 0.13 -5.58
CA LEU A 475 -20.70 -0.18 -6.51
C LEU A 475 -19.37 0.28 -5.92
N VAL A 476 -18.29 -0.42 -6.26
CA VAL A 476 -16.93 0.11 -6.10
C VAL A 476 -16.47 0.54 -7.47
N LYS A 477 -15.99 1.77 -7.61
CA LYS A 477 -15.38 2.27 -8.83
C LYS A 477 -13.91 2.54 -8.57
N TYR A 478 -13.06 2.23 -9.55
CA TYR A 478 -11.67 2.62 -9.50
C TYR A 478 -11.19 3.14 -10.85
N VAL A 479 -10.20 4.03 -10.79
CA VAL A 479 -9.63 4.76 -11.92
C VAL A 479 -8.12 4.64 -11.85
N LYS A 480 -7.50 4.53 -13.01
CA LYS A 480 -6.05 4.61 -13.14
C LYS A 480 -5.62 6.08 -13.26
N LEU A 481 -4.76 6.57 -12.36
CA LEU A 481 -4.25 7.94 -12.34
C LEU A 481 -2.90 8.07 -13.08
N LEU A 482 -2.02 7.09 -12.87
CA LEU A 482 -0.73 6.90 -13.55
C LEU A 482 -0.79 5.59 -14.32
#